data_AF-A0A7K3VZE8-F1
#
_entry.id   AF-A0A7K3VZE8-F1
#
_cell.length_a   1.000
_cell.length_b   1.000
_cell.length_c   1.000
_cell.angle_alpha   90.00
_cell.angle_beta   90.00
_cell.angle_gamma   90.00
#
_symmetry.space_group_name_H-M   'P 1'
#
loop_
_entity.id
_entity.type
_entity.pdbx_description
1 polymer ?
#
loop_
_entity_poly.entity_id
_entity_poly.type
_entity_poly.pdbx_seq_one_letter_code
_entity_poly.pdbx_strand_id
1 'polypeptide(L)'
;MPTSDALPFRSLFVVGAALSTVLVTGCGADDTASSASSPAASSRASSAASSAAGDEPVVEGDTCEQLRSAGANGASFGPVQALLPKADLLDWIDGKLTPLQQSDPAADVADAWATAQSYLEEYQAAAQALPDGGTVDDPALFDPGDEVEAAQQELTDWWFDTCA
;
A
#
# COMPACT_ATOMS: atom_id res chain seq x y z
N MET A 1 -29.27 15.18 -46.63
CA MET A 1 -29.44 16.55 -46.12
C MET A 1 -30.11 16.45 -44.74
N PRO A 2 -29.68 17.31 -43.79
CA PRO A 2 -29.75 17.15 -42.31
C PRO A 2 -31.09 17.66 -41.73
N THR A 3 -31.44 17.38 -40.46
CA THR A 3 -31.17 18.20 -39.23
C THR A 3 -31.39 17.30 -37.99
N SER A 4 -30.46 17.09 -37.05
CA SER A 4 -29.94 17.97 -35.97
C SER A 4 -30.98 18.62 -35.05
N ASP A 5 -30.65 18.64 -33.75
CA ASP A 5 -31.21 19.38 -32.59
C ASP A 5 -32.24 18.62 -31.71
N ALA A 6 -32.19 18.57 -30.38
CA ALA A 6 -31.23 19.02 -29.37
C ALA A 6 -31.57 18.39 -28.00
N LEU A 7 -30.55 18.24 -27.15
CA LEU A 7 -30.68 17.97 -25.71
C LEU A 7 -31.12 19.23 -24.97
N PRO A 8 -32.05 19.18 -24.00
CA PRO A 8 -32.20 20.26 -23.04
C PRO A 8 -31.13 20.14 -21.95
N PHE A 9 -30.09 20.95 -22.10
CA PHE A 9 -29.26 21.47 -21.01
C PHE A 9 -30.13 22.36 -20.10
N ARG A 10 -30.14 22.09 -18.79
CA ARG A 10 -30.53 23.02 -17.73
C ARG A 10 -29.50 22.84 -16.61
N SER A 11 -28.48 23.72 -16.56
CA SER A 11 -28.36 24.89 -15.66
C SER A 11 -28.53 24.51 -14.18
N LEU A 12 -27.50 24.50 -13.32
CA LEU A 12 -26.56 25.55 -12.86
C LEU A 12 -26.92 26.04 -11.44
N PHE A 13 -25.88 26.04 -10.58
CA PHE A 13 -25.76 26.60 -9.22
C PHE A 13 -26.49 25.83 -8.10
N VAL A 14 -25.85 25.47 -6.99
CA VAL A 14 -25.28 26.40 -6.01
C VAL A 14 -24.06 25.85 -5.26
N VAL A 15 -23.11 26.76 -5.08
CA VAL A 15 -21.92 26.78 -4.22
C VAL A 15 -22.24 26.39 -2.78
N GLY A 16 -21.45 25.46 -2.22
CA GLY A 16 -21.45 25.12 -0.79
C GLY A 16 -20.03 25.00 -0.26
N ALA A 17 -19.24 26.07 -0.33
CA ALA A 17 -17.96 26.16 0.37
C ALA A 17 -18.23 26.41 1.86
N ALA A 18 -18.13 25.37 2.68
CA ALA A 18 -18.06 25.53 4.14
C ALA A 18 -16.58 25.68 4.53
N LEU A 19 -16.15 26.95 4.68
CA LEU A 19 -14.90 27.29 5.34
C LEU A 19 -15.00 26.93 6.83
N SER A 20 -14.24 25.93 7.27
CA SER A 20 -13.93 25.77 8.70
C SER A 20 -12.58 26.43 8.98
N THR A 21 -12.66 27.68 9.43
CA THR A 21 -11.56 28.47 9.98
C THR A 21 -11.04 27.83 11.26
N VAL A 22 -9.90 27.15 11.21
CA VAL A 22 -9.12 26.84 12.42
C VAL A 22 -8.38 28.11 12.82
N LEU A 23 -8.76 28.63 13.99
CA LEU A 23 -8.19 29.80 14.64
C LEU A 23 -6.74 29.51 15.06
N VAL A 24 -5.77 30.10 14.37
CA VAL A 24 -4.41 30.31 14.90
C VAL A 24 -4.49 31.44 15.92
N THR A 25 -4.30 31.10 17.20
CA THR A 25 -4.23 32.09 18.28
C THR A 25 -2.85 32.08 18.91
N GLY A 26 -2.07 33.12 18.57
CA GLY A 26 -1.02 33.77 19.39
C GLY A 26 0.18 32.93 19.85
N CYS A 27 1.36 33.48 20.11
CA CYS A 27 1.79 34.87 20.22
C CYS A 27 3.32 34.84 20.12
N GLY A 28 3.89 35.66 19.24
CA GLY A 28 5.31 36.02 19.29
C GLY A 28 5.42 37.45 19.78
N ALA A 29 6.18 37.68 20.85
CA ALA A 29 6.91 38.93 21.11
C ALA A 29 7.91 38.76 22.27
N ASP A 30 9.16 38.99 21.91
CA ASP A 30 10.38 39.39 22.61
C ASP A 30 10.40 39.85 24.09
N ASP A 31 11.54 39.49 24.68
CA ASP A 31 12.40 40.21 25.64
C ASP A 31 11.97 40.43 27.10
N THR A 32 12.69 39.74 28.00
CA THR A 32 13.31 40.37 29.17
C THR A 32 14.63 39.67 29.49
N ALA A 33 15.72 40.43 29.44
CA ALA A 33 17.09 40.02 29.69
C ALA A 33 17.34 39.58 31.14
N SER A 34 18.19 38.55 31.34
CA SER A 34 19.52 38.71 31.97
C SER A 34 20.21 37.35 32.26
N SER A 35 21.50 37.32 31.89
CA SER A 35 22.60 36.58 32.52
C SER A 35 22.98 35.18 32.00
N ALA A 36 24.08 35.21 31.23
CA ALA A 36 25.30 34.40 31.37
C ALA A 36 25.47 33.12 30.51
N SER A 37 26.49 33.24 29.64
CA SER A 37 27.44 32.21 29.19
C SER A 37 27.07 31.29 28.01
N SER A 38 27.75 31.53 26.87
CA SER A 38 27.97 30.64 25.72
C SER A 38 28.67 29.30 26.11
N PRO A 39 28.86 28.28 25.21
CA PRO A 39 28.67 28.28 23.74
C PRO A 39 28.12 26.97 23.08
N ALA A 40 27.94 27.09 21.75
CA ALA A 40 28.11 26.07 20.69
C ALA A 40 27.07 24.93 20.50
N ALA A 41 26.42 24.90 19.33
CA ALA A 41 26.68 23.90 18.29
C ALA A 41 25.76 24.13 17.07
N SER A 42 26.39 24.26 15.90
CA SER A 42 25.76 24.15 14.59
C SER A 42 25.16 22.76 14.39
N SER A 43 23.97 22.66 13.79
CA SER A 43 23.65 21.58 12.83
C SER A 43 22.46 22.00 11.96
N ARG A 44 22.70 21.96 10.65
CA ARG A 44 21.71 22.09 9.59
C ARG A 44 20.81 20.85 9.55
N ALA A 45 19.53 21.03 9.22
CA ALA A 45 18.77 20.23 8.24
C ALA A 45 17.35 20.83 8.22
N SER A 46 16.99 21.64 7.22
CA SER A 46 16.59 21.25 5.86
C SER A 46 15.35 20.36 5.84
N SER A 47 14.27 20.99 5.40
CA SER A 47 12.97 20.44 5.05
C SER A 47 13.05 19.25 4.08
N ALA A 48 12.22 18.24 4.30
CA ALA A 48 11.65 17.34 3.30
C ALA A 48 10.30 16.88 3.87
N ALA A 49 9.17 17.48 3.47
CA ALA A 49 8.43 17.23 2.23
C ALA A 49 7.80 15.82 2.19
N SER A 50 6.50 15.82 2.47
CA SER A 50 5.42 15.11 1.78
C SER A 50 5.64 13.67 1.29
N SER A 51 4.77 12.78 1.76
CA SER A 51 4.01 11.90 0.87
C SER A 51 2.65 11.58 1.49
N ALA A 52 1.63 11.69 0.64
CA ALA A 52 0.25 11.33 0.90
C ALA A 52 -0.02 9.98 0.23
N ALA A 53 -0.61 9.05 0.98
CA ALA A 53 -1.53 8.02 0.53
C ALA A 53 -2.18 7.45 1.81
N GLY A 54 -3.45 7.06 1.75
CA GLY A 54 -4.21 6.62 2.91
C GLY A 54 -3.61 5.36 3.51
N ASP A 55 -2.80 5.55 4.55
CA ASP A 55 -2.36 4.52 5.47
C ASP A 55 -3.55 4.29 6.42
N GLU A 56 -4.44 3.34 6.06
CA GLU A 56 -5.40 2.86 7.07
C GLU A 56 -4.58 2.20 8.16
N PRO A 57 -4.75 2.61 9.44
CA PRO A 57 -3.86 2.17 10.50
C PRO A 57 -3.95 0.65 10.67
N VAL A 58 -2.79 -0.02 10.65
CA VAL A 58 -2.70 -1.43 11.02
C VAL A 58 -3.29 -1.57 12.42
N VAL A 59 -4.33 -2.38 12.56
CA VAL A 59 -4.99 -2.61 13.85
C VAL A 59 -4.16 -3.64 14.59
N GLU A 60 -3.34 -3.20 15.55
CA GLU A 60 -2.63 -4.08 16.50
C GLU A 60 -3.63 -5.11 17.07
N GLY A 61 -3.52 -6.37 16.64
CA GLY A 61 -4.54 -7.39 16.84
C GLY A 61 -4.10 -8.77 16.36
N ASP A 62 -4.95 -9.78 16.55
CA ASP A 62 -4.71 -11.16 16.09
C ASP A 62 -4.44 -11.19 14.57
N THR A 63 -3.22 -11.55 14.15
CA THR A 63 -2.83 -11.58 12.73
C THR A 63 -3.81 -12.38 11.88
N CYS A 64 -4.35 -13.48 12.39
CA CYS A 64 -5.34 -14.28 11.67
C CYS A 64 -6.66 -13.54 11.45
N GLU A 65 -7.12 -12.73 12.41
CA GLU A 65 -8.29 -11.86 12.25
C GLU A 65 -8.06 -10.74 11.25
N GLN A 66 -6.88 -10.11 11.27
CA GLN A 66 -6.49 -9.09 10.30
C GLN A 66 -6.48 -9.67 8.88
N LEU A 67 -5.81 -10.80 8.69
CA LEU A 67 -5.74 -11.51 7.41
C LEU A 67 -7.14 -11.89 6.89
N ARG A 68 -8.00 -12.47 7.73
CA ARG A 68 -9.39 -12.79 7.35
C ARG A 68 -10.19 -11.55 6.96
N SER A 69 -10.00 -10.44 7.68
CA SER A 69 -10.68 -9.17 7.39
C SER A 69 -10.19 -8.55 6.08
N ALA A 70 -8.92 -8.74 5.74
CA ALA A 70 -8.33 -8.35 4.46
C ALA A 70 -8.63 -9.34 3.32
N GLY A 71 -9.43 -10.39 3.57
CA GLY A 71 -9.86 -11.35 2.55
C GLY A 71 -8.91 -12.53 2.31
N ALA A 72 -7.90 -12.73 3.17
CA ALA A 72 -6.99 -13.87 3.07
C ALA A 72 -7.74 -15.21 3.18
N ASN A 73 -7.24 -16.18 2.44
CA ASN A 73 -7.63 -17.58 2.54
C ASN A 73 -6.41 -18.47 2.26
N GLY A 74 -6.60 -19.79 2.29
CA GLY A 74 -5.50 -20.73 2.09
C GLY A 74 -4.78 -20.64 0.73
N ALA A 75 -5.37 -19.96 -0.27
CA ALA A 75 -4.72 -19.71 -1.56
C ALA A 75 -3.93 -18.39 -1.62
N SER A 76 -4.06 -17.50 -0.62
CA SER A 76 -3.40 -16.19 -0.62
C SER A 76 -1.88 -16.30 -0.63
N PHE A 77 -1.31 -17.28 0.07
CA PHE A 77 0.15 -17.39 0.28
C PHE A 77 0.87 -18.30 -0.72
N GLY A 78 0.15 -19.04 -1.56
CA GLY A 78 0.75 -19.93 -2.55
C GLY A 78 1.32 -19.19 -3.78
N PRO A 79 1.82 -19.94 -4.78
CA PRO A 79 2.44 -19.35 -5.97
C PRO A 79 1.49 -18.48 -6.81
N VAL A 80 2.08 -17.56 -7.57
CA VAL A 80 1.37 -16.76 -8.57
C VAL A 80 1.10 -17.61 -9.80
N GLN A 81 -0.09 -17.50 -10.39
CA GLN A 81 -0.42 -18.22 -11.61
C GLN A 81 0.35 -17.68 -12.81
N ALA A 82 0.96 -18.60 -13.56
CA ALA A 82 1.74 -18.23 -14.73
C ALA A 82 0.86 -17.78 -15.91
N LEU A 83 1.41 -16.92 -16.76
CA LEU A 83 0.87 -16.58 -18.09
C LEU A 83 -0.56 -16.00 -18.10
N LEU A 84 -0.96 -15.30 -17.03
CA LEU A 84 -2.20 -14.54 -17.02
C LEU A 84 -2.06 -13.25 -17.85
N PRO A 85 -3.11 -12.83 -18.58
CA PRO A 85 -3.17 -11.50 -19.17
C PRO A 85 -3.04 -10.43 -18.08
N LYS A 86 -2.43 -9.28 -18.42
CA LYS A 86 -2.14 -8.17 -17.49
C LYS A 86 -3.25 -7.88 -16.48
N ALA A 87 -4.49 -7.71 -16.92
CA ALA A 87 -5.60 -7.35 -16.03
C ALA A 87 -5.88 -8.44 -14.99
N ASP A 88 -5.95 -9.70 -15.43
CA ASP A 88 -6.20 -10.85 -14.56
C ASP A 88 -5.00 -11.10 -13.64
N LEU A 89 -3.78 -10.87 -14.12
CA LEU A 89 -2.56 -10.99 -13.33
C LEU A 89 -2.51 -9.94 -12.21
N LEU A 90 -2.85 -8.68 -12.51
CA LEU A 90 -2.86 -7.62 -11.51
C LEU A 90 -3.93 -7.87 -10.43
N ASP A 91 -5.12 -8.32 -10.83
CA ASP A 91 -6.18 -8.73 -9.89
C ASP A 91 -5.74 -9.91 -9.01
N TRP A 92 -5.09 -10.91 -9.62
CA TRP A 92 -4.56 -12.07 -8.90
C TRP A 92 -3.47 -11.69 -7.89
N ILE A 93 -2.53 -10.83 -8.28
CA ILE A 93 -1.47 -10.34 -7.38
C ILE A 93 -2.07 -9.50 -6.26
N ASP A 94 -3.02 -8.62 -6.56
CA ASP A 94 -3.68 -7.79 -5.54
C ASP A 94 -4.39 -8.66 -4.49
N GLY A 95 -5.11 -9.70 -4.90
CA GLY A 95 -5.74 -10.66 -3.98
C GLY A 95 -4.77 -11.41 -3.06
N LYS A 96 -3.47 -11.45 -3.40
CA LYS A 96 -2.41 -12.03 -2.57
C LYS A 96 -1.68 -10.98 -1.73
N LEU A 97 -1.45 -9.80 -2.30
CA LEU A 97 -0.66 -8.74 -1.71
C LEU A 97 -1.45 -7.91 -0.70
N THR A 98 -2.74 -7.65 -0.95
CA THR A 98 -3.61 -6.88 -0.06
C THR A 98 -3.62 -7.43 1.37
N PRO A 99 -3.81 -8.75 1.61
CA PRO A 99 -3.76 -9.28 2.98
C PRO A 99 -2.40 -9.12 3.67
N LEU A 100 -1.31 -9.21 2.91
CA LEU A 100 0.04 -9.03 3.44
C LEU A 100 0.33 -7.58 3.82
N GLN A 101 -0.23 -6.61 3.08
CA GLN A 101 -0.05 -5.18 3.32
C GLN A 101 -0.97 -4.62 4.41
N GLN A 102 -2.13 -5.25 4.66
CA GLN A 102 -3.13 -4.79 5.62
C GLN A 102 -3.06 -5.51 6.98
N SER A 103 -2.07 -6.38 7.19
CA SER A 103 -1.95 -7.17 8.42
C SER A 103 -0.53 -7.10 8.98
N ASP A 104 -0.41 -7.14 10.30
CA ASP A 104 0.89 -7.32 10.97
C ASP A 104 1.33 -8.80 10.96
N PRO A 105 2.54 -9.14 10.49
CA PRO A 105 3.03 -10.51 10.51
C PRO A 105 3.25 -11.02 11.93
N ALA A 106 2.93 -12.29 12.16
CA ALA A 106 3.34 -12.99 13.37
C ALA A 106 4.88 -13.16 13.37
N ALA A 107 5.49 -13.05 14.55
CA ALA A 107 6.94 -12.97 14.68
C ALA A 107 7.69 -14.21 14.17
N ASP A 108 7.06 -15.37 14.18
CA ASP A 108 7.59 -16.65 13.72
C ASP A 108 7.61 -16.80 12.20
N VAL A 109 6.84 -15.99 11.46
CA VAL A 109 6.78 -16.01 9.98
C VAL A 109 7.11 -14.66 9.34
N ALA A 110 7.64 -13.70 10.11
CA ALA A 110 7.89 -12.34 9.63
C ALA A 110 8.90 -12.28 8.47
N ASP A 111 9.93 -13.12 8.47
CA ASP A 111 10.89 -13.20 7.37
C ASP A 111 10.23 -13.78 6.09
N ALA A 112 9.49 -14.88 6.22
CA ALA A 112 8.75 -15.47 5.10
C ALA A 112 7.71 -14.48 4.52
N TRP A 113 7.04 -13.72 5.38
CA TRP A 113 6.12 -12.66 4.99
C TRP A 113 6.81 -11.58 4.15
N ALA A 114 7.94 -11.06 4.63
CA ALA A 114 8.70 -10.03 3.92
C ALA A 114 9.20 -10.52 2.55
N THR A 115 9.67 -11.76 2.47
CA THR A 115 10.11 -12.38 1.21
C THR A 115 8.96 -12.53 0.23
N ALA A 116 7.83 -13.09 0.66
CA ALA A 116 6.65 -13.27 -0.20
C ALA A 116 6.08 -11.92 -0.67
N GLN A 117 6.00 -10.93 0.22
CA GLN A 117 5.53 -9.59 -0.11
C GLN A 117 6.44 -8.90 -1.12
N SER A 118 7.76 -8.91 -0.91
CA SER A 118 8.73 -8.29 -1.82
C SER A 118 8.64 -8.88 -3.23
N TYR A 119 8.51 -10.21 -3.32
CA TYR A 119 8.30 -10.90 -4.59
C TYR A 119 7.00 -10.48 -5.29
N LEU A 120 5.88 -10.41 -4.56
CA LEU A 120 4.60 -9.98 -5.12
C LEU A 120 4.62 -8.52 -5.60
N GLU A 121 5.33 -7.64 -4.90
CA GLU A 121 5.53 -6.23 -5.29
C GLU A 121 6.38 -6.10 -6.56
N GLU A 122 7.45 -6.89 -6.67
CA GLU A 122 8.26 -6.96 -7.90
C GLU A 122 7.43 -7.46 -9.09
N TYR A 123 6.66 -8.52 -8.89
CA TYR A 123 5.76 -9.06 -9.89
C TYR A 123 4.71 -8.03 -10.30
N GLN A 124 4.10 -7.34 -9.34
CA GLN A 124 3.11 -6.29 -9.61
C GLN A 124 3.72 -5.19 -10.49
N ALA A 125 4.93 -4.74 -10.18
CA ALA A 125 5.63 -3.73 -10.96
C ALA A 125 5.90 -4.19 -12.40
N ALA A 126 6.35 -5.44 -12.58
CA ALA A 126 6.55 -6.03 -13.90
C ALA A 126 5.24 -6.11 -14.69
N ALA A 127 4.16 -6.56 -14.06
CA ALA A 127 2.83 -6.65 -14.66
C ALA A 127 2.28 -5.27 -15.07
N GLN A 128 2.47 -4.24 -14.23
CA GLN A 128 2.03 -2.87 -14.52
C GLN A 128 2.71 -2.27 -15.77
N ALA A 129 3.96 -2.66 -16.06
CA ALA A 129 4.73 -2.20 -17.21
C ALA A 129 4.29 -2.81 -18.56
N LEU A 130 3.49 -3.89 -18.54
CA LEU A 130 3.02 -4.55 -19.76
C LEU A 130 2.01 -3.71 -20.54
N PRO A 131 1.90 -3.89 -21.86
CA PRO A 131 0.75 -3.41 -22.63
C PRO A 131 -0.53 -4.17 -22.24
N ASP A 132 -1.69 -3.62 -22.60
CA ASP A 132 -2.98 -4.31 -22.40
C ASP A 132 -2.99 -5.67 -23.12
N GLY A 133 -3.43 -6.71 -22.41
CA GLY A 133 -3.41 -8.09 -22.90
C GLY A 133 -2.02 -8.75 -22.98
N GLY A 134 -0.95 -8.03 -22.59
CA GLY A 134 0.38 -8.61 -22.43
C GLY A 134 0.44 -9.60 -21.26
N THR A 135 1.46 -10.44 -21.27
CA THR A 135 1.79 -11.40 -20.21
C THR A 135 3.21 -11.13 -19.74
N VAL A 136 3.51 -11.38 -18.46
CA VAL A 136 4.90 -11.42 -18.00
C VAL A 136 5.58 -12.61 -18.70
N ASP A 137 6.84 -12.46 -19.09
CA ASP A 137 7.65 -13.53 -19.71
C ASP A 137 9.02 -13.71 -19.02
N ASP A 138 9.26 -12.98 -17.93
CA ASP A 138 10.47 -13.12 -17.12
C ASP A 138 10.44 -14.46 -16.36
N PRO A 139 11.38 -15.40 -16.64
CA PRO A 139 11.40 -16.67 -15.95
C PRO A 139 11.63 -16.54 -14.44
N ALA A 140 12.35 -15.50 -13.98
CA ALA A 140 12.56 -15.28 -12.54
C ALA A 140 11.27 -14.93 -11.80
N LEU A 141 10.23 -14.46 -12.52
CA LEU A 141 8.93 -14.16 -11.93
C LEU A 141 7.96 -15.35 -12.00
N PHE A 142 8.22 -16.39 -12.80
CA PHE A 142 7.39 -17.62 -12.78
C PHE A 142 8.06 -18.77 -12.02
N ASP A 143 9.38 -18.69 -11.89
CA ASP A 143 10.24 -19.62 -11.17
C ASP A 143 11.15 -18.77 -10.26
N PRO A 144 10.60 -18.29 -9.12
CA PRO A 144 11.28 -17.33 -8.25
C PRO A 144 12.39 -17.93 -7.38
N GLY A 145 12.65 -19.24 -7.55
CA GLY A 145 13.66 -19.99 -6.82
C GLY A 145 13.23 -20.41 -5.42
N ASP A 146 14.09 -21.26 -4.84
CA ASP A 146 13.82 -22.00 -3.60
C ASP A 146 13.44 -21.09 -2.41
N GLU A 147 14.01 -19.89 -2.33
CA GLU A 147 13.79 -18.97 -1.20
C GLU A 147 12.33 -18.47 -1.16
N VAL A 148 11.80 -18.03 -2.30
CA VAL A 148 10.42 -17.54 -2.41
C VAL A 148 9.44 -18.70 -2.28
N GLU A 149 9.74 -19.85 -2.89
CA GLU A 149 8.91 -21.04 -2.76
C GLU A 149 8.84 -21.53 -1.30
N ALA A 150 9.96 -21.53 -0.58
CA ALA A 150 9.99 -21.87 0.84
C ALA A 150 9.19 -20.88 1.70
N ALA A 151 9.33 -19.58 1.46
CA ALA A 151 8.57 -18.55 2.17
C ALA A 151 7.05 -18.69 1.95
N GLN A 152 6.62 -18.93 0.71
CA GLN A 152 5.22 -19.16 0.37
C GLN A 152 4.66 -20.44 1.01
N GLN A 153 5.46 -21.52 1.02
CA GLN A 153 5.11 -22.77 1.68
C GLN A 153 4.97 -22.57 3.20
N GLU A 154 5.93 -21.90 3.84
CA GLU A 154 5.93 -21.62 5.27
C GLU A 154 4.70 -20.80 5.68
N LEU A 155 4.37 -19.74 4.96
CA LEU A 155 3.17 -18.94 5.20
C LEU A 155 1.88 -19.75 4.99
N THR A 156 1.85 -20.60 3.96
CA THR A 156 0.70 -21.48 3.70
C THR A 156 0.49 -22.47 4.84
N ASP A 157 1.57 -23.12 5.29
CA ASP A 157 1.52 -24.09 6.38
C ASP A 157 1.14 -23.42 7.70
N TRP A 158 1.73 -22.26 8.01
CA TRP A 158 1.39 -21.46 9.18
C TRP A 158 -0.08 -21.05 9.17
N TRP A 159 -0.62 -20.61 8.03
CA TRP A 159 -2.04 -20.26 7.91
C TRP A 159 -2.94 -21.45 8.28
N PHE A 160 -2.63 -22.65 7.77
CA PHE A 160 -3.44 -23.83 8.03
C PHE A 160 -3.26 -24.40 9.45
N ASP A 161 -2.09 -24.22 10.07
CA ASP A 161 -1.85 -24.66 11.45
C ASP A 161 -2.44 -23.69 12.49
N THR A 162 -2.39 -22.39 12.20
CA THR A 162 -2.67 -21.33 13.18
C THR A 162 -4.01 -20.62 12.97
N CYS A 163 -4.41 -20.39 11.71
CA CYS A 163 -5.53 -19.49 11.38
C CYS A 163 -6.80 -20.18 10.88
N ALA A 164 -6.68 -21.38 10.27
CA ALA A 164 -7.75 -22.08 9.55
C ALA A 164 -8.70 -22.91 10.43
#